data_AF-A0A0G0UAG9-F1
#
_entry.id   AF-A0A0G0UAG9-F1
#
_cell.length_a   1.000
_cell.length_b   1.000
_cell.length_c   1.000
_cell.angle_alpha   90.00
_cell.angle_beta   90.00
_cell.angle_gamma   90.00
#
_symmetry.space_group_name_H-M   'P 1'
#
loop_
_entity.id
_entity.type
_entity.pdbx_description
1 polymer ?
#
loop_
_entity_poly.entity_id
_entity_poly.type
_entity_poly.pdbx_seq_one_letter_code
_entity_poly.pdbx_strand_id
1 'polypeptide(L)'
;MAKPYLFTKEGFASLQGELDKLAKRRPQVVINLSNAREQGDLSENAGYHAAKEELGQIDSRVKEIKYLLRVGKIQVSDQVEQ
;
A
#
# COMPACT_ATOMS: atom_id res chain seq x y z
N MET A 1 -15.71 23.24 1.02
CA MET A 1 -15.76 22.09 1.96
C MET A 1 -15.41 20.84 1.16
N ALA A 2 -14.30 20.17 1.46
CA ALA A 2 -13.94 18.91 0.78
C ALA A 2 -14.94 17.83 1.20
N LYS A 3 -15.62 17.20 0.24
CA LYS A 3 -16.56 16.09 0.51
C LYS A 3 -15.73 14.90 1.02
N PRO A 4 -16.04 14.34 2.21
CA PRO A 4 -15.32 13.17 2.69
C PRO A 4 -15.58 11.98 1.75
N TYR A 5 -14.54 11.17 1.51
CA TYR A 5 -14.73 9.90 0.80
C TYR A 5 -15.58 8.98 1.68
N LEU A 6 -16.68 8.48 1.14
CA LEU A 6 -17.59 7.60 1.86
C LEU A 6 -17.24 6.15 1.51
N PHE A 7 -16.93 5.36 2.53
CA PHE A 7 -16.63 3.94 2.38
C PHE A 7 -17.69 3.11 3.08
N THR A 8 -18.07 1.99 2.46
CA THR A 8 -18.77 0.91 3.16
C THR A 8 -17.83 0.26 4.17
N LYS A 9 -18.38 -0.41 5.19
CA LYS A 9 -17.60 -1.13 6.21
C LYS A 9 -16.65 -2.14 5.57
N GLU A 10 -17.12 -2.87 4.56
CA GLU A 10 -16.33 -3.84 3.80
C GLU A 10 -15.23 -3.17 2.97
N GLY A 11 -15.53 -2.06 2.28
CA GLY A 11 -14.54 -1.32 1.51
C GLY A 11 -13.40 -0.79 2.38
N PHE A 12 -13.72 -0.27 3.57
CA PHE A 12 -12.73 0.19 4.53
C PHE A 12 -11.88 -0.97 5.08
N ALA A 13 -12.51 -2.10 5.43
CA ALA A 13 -11.81 -3.29 5.90
C ALA A 13 -10.87 -3.87 4.82
N SER A 14 -11.30 -3.87 3.56
CA SER A 14 -10.48 -4.32 2.43
C SER A 14 -9.23 -3.45 2.25
N LEU A 15 -9.38 -2.12 2.28
CA LEU A 15 -8.26 -1.18 2.24
C LEU A 15 -7.29 -1.38 3.41
N GLN A 16 -7.81 -1.63 4.61
CA GLN A 16 -6.98 -1.89 5.78
C GLN A 16 -6.24 -3.23 5.68
N GLY A 17 -6.87 -4.27 5.13
CA GLY A 17 -6.24 -5.55 4.84
C GLY A 17 -5.16 -5.44 3.74
N GLU A 18 -5.41 -4.65 2.71
CA GLU A 18 -4.40 -4.36 1.67
C GLU A 18 -3.20 -3.61 2.26
N LEU A 19 -3.44 -2.60 3.11
CA LEU A 19 -2.40 -1.86 3.81
C LEU A 19 -1.52 -2.79 4.65
N ASP A 20 -2.11 -3.72 5.41
CA ASP A 20 -1.37 -4.69 6.21
C ASP A 20 -0.50 -5.62 5.34
N LYS A 21 -1.05 -6.14 4.24
CA LYS A 21 -0.30 -6.96 3.29
C LYS A 21 0.91 -6.20 2.71
N LEU A 22 0.70 -4.96 2.27
CA LEU A 22 1.76 -4.12 1.72
C LEU A 22 2.82 -3.78 2.78
N ALA A 23 2.40 -3.49 4.01
CA ALA A 23 3.30 -3.22 5.12
C ALA A 23 4.18 -4.43 5.48
N LYS A 24 3.63 -5.64 5.42
CA LYS A 24 4.37 -6.90 5.62
C LYS A 24 5.31 -7.22 4.45
N ARG A 25 4.91 -6.89 3.22
CA ARG A 25 5.73 -7.13 2.02
C ARG A 25 6.91 -6.17 1.92
N ARG A 26 6.72 -4.89 2.27
CA ARG A 26 7.75 -3.83 2.20
C ARG A 26 9.12 -4.24 2.77
N PRO A 27 9.27 -4.80 3.99
CA PRO A 27 10.57 -5.20 4.52
C PRO A 27 11.25 -6.29 3.67
N GLN A 28 10.49 -7.24 3.11
CA GLN A 28 11.04 -8.27 2.23
C GLN A 28 11.66 -7.67 0.96
N VAL A 29 10.99 -6.68 0.37
CA VAL A 29 11.49 -5.98 -0.84
C VAL A 29 12.74 -5.17 -0.52
N VAL A 30 12.79 -4.52 0.65
CA VAL A 30 13.98 -3.79 1.11
C VAL A 30 15.17 -4.74 1.30
N ILE A 31 14.95 -5.92 1.87
CA ILE A 31 15.99 -6.95 2.01
C ILE A 31 16.48 -7.40 0.63
N ASN A 32 15.56 -7.68 -0.30
CA ASN A 32 15.91 -8.07 -1.66
C ASN A 32 16.70 -6.97 -2.39
N LEU A 33 16.31 -5.71 -2.22
CA LEU A 33 17.02 -4.56 -2.78
C LEU A 33 18.43 -4.41 -2.19
N SER A 34 18.59 -4.63 -0.88
CA SER A 34 19.88 -4.62 -0.21
C SER A 34 20.77 -5.74 -0.74
N ASN A 35 20.27 -6.97 -0.80
CA ASN A 35 21.00 -8.12 -1.31
C ASN A 35 21.43 -7.92 -2.77
N ALA A 36 20.51 -7.42 -3.62
CA ALA A 36 20.82 -7.11 -5.01
C ALA A 36 21.87 -6.00 -5.13
N ARG A 37 21.87 -5.04 -4.20
CA ARG A 37 22.89 -3.99 -4.13
C ARG A 37 24.29 -4.52 -3.82
N GLU A 38 24.38 -5.60 -3.05
CA GLU A 38 25.64 -6.23 -2.67
C GLU A 38 26.22 -7.15 -3.77
N GLN A 39 25.42 -7.51 -4.78
CA GLN A 39 25.81 -8.45 -5.84
C GLN A 39 26.67 -7.87 -6.98
N GLY A 40 27.18 -6.64 -6.84
CA GLY A 40 28.13 -6.05 -7.79
C GLY A 40 27.54 -4.90 -8.60
N ASP A 41 27.69 -4.93 -9.93
CA ASP A 41 27.32 -3.78 -10.78
C ASP A 41 25.81 -3.56 -10.81
N LEU A 42 25.38 -2.38 -10.34
CA LEU A 42 23.97 -2.03 -10.22
C LEU A 42 23.33 -1.64 -11.55
N SER A 43 24.13 -1.26 -12.55
CA SER A 43 23.62 -0.78 -13.82
C SER A 43 22.97 -1.91 -14.60
N GLU A 44 23.54 -3.12 -14.54
CA GLU A 44 23.04 -4.30 -15.24
C GLU A 44 22.18 -5.22 -14.35
N ASN A 45 22.13 -4.98 -13.04
CA ASN A 45 21.37 -5.82 -12.12
C ASN A 45 19.85 -5.62 -12.27
N ALA A 46 19.24 -6.44 -13.10
CA ALA A 46 17.78 -6.47 -13.30
C ALA A 46 17.00 -6.70 -11.99
N GLY A 47 17.55 -7.48 -11.05
CA GLY A 47 16.96 -7.71 -9.74
C GLY A 47 16.93 -6.46 -8.86
N TYR A 48 17.98 -5.64 -8.93
CA TYR A 48 18.04 -4.36 -8.23
C TYR A 48 17.01 -3.37 -8.75
N HIS A 49 16.92 -3.19 -10.08
CA HIS A 49 15.93 -2.30 -10.70
C HIS A 49 14.50 -2.76 -10.39
N ALA A 50 14.22 -4.06 -10.53
CA ALA A 50 12.90 -4.62 -10.19
C ALA A 50 12.53 -4.42 -8.71
N ALA A 51 13.47 -4.68 -7.78
CA ALA A 51 13.23 -4.48 -6.35
C ALA A 51 13.02 -3.00 -6.00
N LYS A 52 13.74 -2.09 -6.67
CA LYS A 52 13.60 -0.63 -6.49
C LYS A 52 12.23 -0.15 -6.98
N GLU A 53 11.81 -0.58 -8.16
CA GLU A 53 10.49 -0.24 -8.72
C GLU A 53 9.37 -0.80 -7.85
N GLU A 54 9.47 -2.06 -7.43
CA GLU A 54 8.49 -2.69 -6.55
C GLU A 54 8.37 -1.94 -5.21
N LEU A 55 9.50 -1.56 -4.62
CA LEU A 55 9.50 -0.76 -3.38
C LEU A 55 8.79 0.58 -3.59
N GLY A 56 9.04 1.26 -4.72
CA GLY A 56 8.37 2.51 -5.09
C GLY A 56 6.86 2.36 -5.26
N GLN A 57 6.41 1.28 -5.90
CA GLN A 57 4.99 0.98 -6.07
C GLN A 57 4.32 0.70 -4.72
N ILE A 58 4.96 -0.11 -3.86
CA ILE A 58 4.44 -0.40 -2.51
C ILE A 58 4.30 0.89 -1.70
N ASP A 59 5.33 1.74 -1.67
CA ASP A 59 5.32 2.97 -0.87
C ASP A 59 4.26 3.95 -1.39
N SER A 60 4.14 4.08 -2.71
CA SER A 60 3.11 4.91 -3.35
C SER A 60 1.70 4.45 -3.00
N ARG A 61 1.45 3.13 -3.09
CA ARG A 61 0.13 2.55 -2.77
C ARG A 61 -0.18 2.63 -1.28
N VAL A 62 0.79 2.38 -0.40
CA VAL A 62 0.63 2.55 1.04
C VAL A 62 0.27 3.99 1.38
N LYS A 63 0.93 4.98 0.76
CA LYS A 63 0.64 6.40 0.98
C LYS A 63 -0.78 6.75 0.54
N GLU A 64 -1.20 6.26 -0.62
CA GLU A 64 -2.55 6.45 -1.13
C GLU A 64 -3.61 5.86 -0.20
N ILE A 65 -3.47 4.59 0.20
CA ILE A 65 -4.42 3.94 1.10
C ILE A 65 -4.47 4.67 2.45
N LYS A 66 -3.31 5.05 3.02
CA LYS A 66 -3.27 5.83 4.27
C LYS A 66 -3.98 7.18 4.13
N TYR A 67 -3.84 7.84 2.98
CA TYR A 67 -4.56 9.08 2.70
C TYR A 67 -6.06 8.82 2.65
N LEU A 68 -6.52 7.83 1.87
CA LEU A 68 -7.92 7.44 1.75
C LEU A 68 -8.55 7.07 3.09
N LEU A 69 -7.86 6.30 3.93
CA LEU A 69 -8.32 5.93 5.26
C LEU A 69 -8.36 7.13 6.23
N ARG A 70 -7.48 8.13 6.03
CA ARG A 70 -7.43 9.35 6.86
C ARG A 70 -8.52 10.35 6.51
N VAL A 71 -8.77 10.56 5.20
CA VAL A 71 -9.80 11.51 4.73
C VAL A 71 -11.18 10.85 4.61
N GLY A 72 -11.20 9.53 4.55
CA GLY A 72 -12.39 8.71 4.46
C GLY A 72 -13.19 8.72 5.75
N LYS A 73 -14.52 8.76 5.61
CA LYS A 73 -15.45 8.44 6.68
C LYS A 73 -16.12 7.13 6.33
N ILE A 74 -16.14 6.20 7.29
CA ILE A 74 -16.95 4.99 7.18
C ILE A 74 -18.40 5.45 7.30
N GLN A 75 -19.15 5.36 6.21
CA GLN A 75 -20.59 5.52 6.27
C GLN A 75 -21.18 4.13 6.41
N VAL A 76 -21.50 3.77 7.65
CA VAL A 76 -22.42 2.67 7.88
C VAL A 76 -23.78 3.21 7.49
N SER A 77 -24.17 2.98 6.23
CA SER A 77 -25.59 3.02 5.87
C SER A 77 -26.22 1.82 6.55
N ASP A 78 -26.44 1.92 7.86
CA ASP A 78 -27.35 1.05 8.59
C ASP A 78 -28.75 1.45 8.12
N GLN A 79 -29.11 0.94 6.95
CA GLN A 79 -30.50 0.86 6.52
C GLN A 79 -30.88 -0.61 6.70
N VAL A 80 -30.92 -1.02 7.97
CA VAL A 80 -31.84 -2.09 8.38
C VAL A 80 -33.14 -1.39 8.78
N GLU A 81 -33.84 -0.85 7.79
CA GLU A 81 -35.26 -0.56 7.95
C GLU A 81 -36.00 -1.85 7.58
N GLN A 82 -36.55 -2.51 8.61
CA GLN A 82 -37.67 -3.44 8.47
C GLN A 82 -38.95 -2.65 8.19
#